data_AF-A0A644XD88-F1
#
_entry.id   AF-A0A644XD88-F1
#
_cell.length_a   1.000
_cell.length_b   1.000
_cell.length_c   1.000
_cell.angle_alpha   90.00
_cell.angle_beta   90.00
_cell.angle_gamma   90.00
#
_symmetry.space_group_name_H-M   'P 1'
#
loop_
_entity.id
_entity.type
_entity.pdbx_description
1 polymer ?
#
loop_
_entity_poly.entity_id
_entity_poly.type
_entity_poly.pdbx_seq_one_letter_code
_entity_poly.pdbx_strand_id
1 'polypeptide(L)'
;MYTGRDTIEWMYGKQFKAGGEWSVRTDNGFRWWPTDRAQTVEVVGEAVGPSGERGYYISVRTELFKVRSLDGDALKAINLVVMPFASLAGPVYDPRRGTLDLCSWALVYEEISPWMNILLSIAAAMQIHEAQRLGDKFGKFGLENAVSGHPENGIREGWDKISDLLPAFISAQGREPSRWTAPEFQHAADLLGNMPPVLLATAGGPGLSAEFPFGTFSSLCRISAEESHPFYGNGLLITHFFPVSGKKGEEEKWIRKALSLNMPLLGSDPAGYGFGSYTYSDGMIVHAAFYPNALYSPGLLLNLLLSCGARGMAMNRELAGVKGGENPFLLSRSAVERLMELLGKN
;
A
#
# COMPACT_ATOMS: atom_id res chain seq x y z
N MET A 1 -22.02 -10.80 -13.58
CA MET A 1 -20.68 -11.33 -13.27
C MET A 1 -20.35 -10.91 -11.83
N TYR A 2 -19.73 -11.77 -11.02
CA TYR A 2 -19.38 -11.42 -9.64
C TYR A 2 -17.86 -11.34 -9.55
N THR A 3 -17.32 -10.20 -9.97
CA THR A 3 -15.89 -9.94 -10.13
C THR A 3 -15.09 -10.29 -8.88
N GLY A 4 -15.66 -10.08 -7.68
CA GLY A 4 -15.01 -10.46 -6.43
C GLY A 4 -14.67 -11.95 -6.35
N ARG A 5 -15.64 -12.84 -6.61
CA ARG A 5 -15.41 -14.31 -6.64
C ARG A 5 -14.49 -14.69 -7.77
N ASP A 6 -14.62 -14.06 -8.93
CA ASP A 6 -13.77 -14.36 -10.08
C ASP A 6 -12.29 -14.05 -9.77
N THR A 7 -12.03 -12.93 -9.07
CA THR A 7 -10.69 -12.60 -8.54
C THR A 7 -10.22 -13.60 -7.49
N ILE A 8 -11.06 -13.98 -6.52
CA ILE A 8 -10.72 -14.99 -5.50
C ILE A 8 -10.36 -16.33 -6.15
N GLU A 9 -11.17 -16.81 -7.10
CA GLU A 9 -10.95 -18.08 -7.79
C GLU A 9 -9.69 -18.03 -8.67
N TRP A 10 -9.44 -16.90 -9.33
CA TRP A 10 -8.22 -16.72 -10.10
C TRP A 10 -6.98 -16.76 -9.18
N MET A 11 -7.00 -16.12 -8.01
CA MET A 11 -5.89 -16.15 -7.06
C MET A 11 -5.70 -17.55 -6.47
N TYR A 12 -6.79 -18.20 -6.06
CA TYR A 12 -6.77 -19.56 -5.50
C TYR A 12 -6.26 -20.60 -6.49
N GLY A 13 -6.88 -20.68 -7.67
CA GLY A 13 -6.69 -21.79 -8.60
C GLY A 13 -5.56 -21.56 -9.62
N LYS A 14 -5.43 -20.33 -10.14
CA LYS A 14 -4.48 -20.04 -11.21
C LYS A 14 -3.15 -19.54 -10.68
N GLN A 15 -3.19 -18.59 -9.74
CA GLN A 15 -1.97 -17.96 -9.24
C GLN A 15 -1.27 -18.82 -8.20
N PHE A 16 -1.91 -19.10 -7.07
CA PHE A 16 -1.27 -19.80 -5.96
C PHE A 16 -1.36 -21.31 -6.08
N LYS A 17 -2.28 -21.81 -6.93
CA LYS A 17 -2.62 -23.23 -6.99
C LYS A 17 -2.85 -23.80 -5.59
N ALA A 18 -3.52 -23.02 -4.75
CA ALA A 18 -3.68 -23.28 -3.32
C ALA A 18 -4.54 -24.51 -3.04
N GLY A 19 -5.21 -25.08 -4.04
CA GLY A 19 -6.18 -26.18 -3.96
C GLY A 19 -5.66 -27.56 -3.54
N GLY A 20 -4.66 -27.63 -2.67
CA GLY A 20 -4.20 -28.83 -1.99
C GLY A 20 -4.54 -28.82 -0.49
N GLU A 21 -3.90 -29.72 0.24
CA GLU A 21 -4.09 -29.99 1.67
C GLU A 21 -3.74 -28.80 2.61
N TRP A 22 -3.11 -27.74 2.09
CA TRP A 22 -2.66 -26.58 2.88
C TRP A 22 -3.58 -25.35 2.76
N SER A 23 -4.85 -25.56 2.41
CA SER A 23 -5.81 -24.47 2.26
C SER A 23 -7.20 -24.84 2.79
N VAL A 24 -7.92 -23.81 3.24
CA VAL A 24 -9.30 -23.89 3.71
C VAL A 24 -10.10 -22.80 3.02
N ARG A 25 -11.27 -23.16 2.47
CA ARG A 25 -12.21 -22.18 1.92
C ARG A 25 -12.92 -21.44 3.04
N THR A 26 -13.12 -20.13 2.87
CA THR A 26 -13.96 -19.31 3.76
C THR A 26 -15.18 -18.82 3.01
N ASP A 27 -16.17 -18.29 3.72
CA ASP A 27 -17.42 -17.82 3.13
C ASP A 27 -17.18 -16.76 2.02
N ASN A 28 -16.13 -15.95 2.17
CA ASN A 28 -15.81 -14.82 1.29
C ASN A 28 -14.44 -14.94 0.61
N GLY A 29 -13.80 -16.11 0.64
CA GLY A 29 -12.42 -16.26 0.20
C GLY A 29 -11.77 -17.60 0.51
N PHE A 30 -10.49 -17.54 0.88
CA PHE A 30 -9.74 -18.69 1.35
C PHE A 30 -8.60 -18.25 2.28
N ARG A 31 -8.20 -19.18 3.15
CA ARG A 31 -6.99 -19.11 3.94
C ARG A 31 -6.08 -20.26 3.55
N TRP A 32 -4.79 -20.01 3.42
CA TRP A 32 -3.82 -21.03 3.07
C TRP A 32 -2.51 -20.85 3.82
N TRP A 33 -1.73 -21.92 3.89
CA TRP A 33 -0.46 -22.00 4.61
C TRP A 33 0.68 -22.26 3.63
N PRO A 34 1.19 -21.19 2.99
CA PRO A 34 2.35 -21.29 2.11
C PRO A 34 3.65 -21.61 2.88
N THR A 35 3.66 -21.37 4.19
CA THR A 35 4.79 -21.58 5.11
C THR A 35 4.22 -21.94 6.50
N ASP A 36 4.98 -21.70 7.58
CA ASP A 36 4.54 -21.80 8.98
C ASP A 36 3.55 -20.70 9.43
N ARG A 37 3.18 -19.78 8.53
CA ARG A 37 2.24 -18.69 8.75
C ARG A 37 1.12 -18.73 7.71
N ALA A 38 -0.07 -18.29 8.10
CA ALA A 38 -1.20 -18.23 7.18
C ALA A 38 -1.21 -16.94 6.36
N GLN A 39 -1.71 -17.07 5.14
CA GLN A 39 -2.21 -15.96 4.35
C GLN A 39 -3.71 -16.14 4.08
N THR A 40 -4.46 -15.05 4.17
CA THR A 40 -5.90 -15.00 3.93
C THR A 40 -6.19 -14.05 2.79
N VAL A 41 -7.02 -14.47 1.84
CA VAL A 41 -7.45 -13.68 0.69
C VAL A 41 -8.97 -13.69 0.64
N GLU A 42 -9.58 -12.51 0.80
CA GLU A 42 -11.02 -12.39 1.03
C GLU A 42 -11.62 -11.14 0.39
N VAL A 43 -12.90 -11.24 0.05
CA VAL A 43 -13.76 -10.07 -0.17
C VAL A 43 -14.13 -9.48 1.18
N VAL A 44 -13.69 -8.25 1.46
CA VAL A 44 -13.91 -7.57 2.75
C VAL A 44 -14.97 -6.47 2.70
N GLY A 45 -15.50 -6.19 1.52
CA GLY A 45 -16.55 -5.20 1.31
C GLY A 45 -16.88 -4.99 -0.16
N GLU A 46 -17.80 -4.08 -0.42
CA GLU A 46 -18.22 -3.70 -1.76
C GLU A 46 -18.41 -2.18 -1.87
N ALA A 47 -18.28 -1.68 -3.09
CA ALA A 47 -18.54 -0.29 -3.41
C ALA A 47 -18.94 -0.15 -4.89
N VAL A 48 -19.28 1.07 -5.28
CA VAL A 48 -19.52 1.41 -6.68
C VAL A 48 -18.20 1.85 -7.29
N GLY A 49 -17.85 1.28 -8.44
CA GLY A 49 -16.69 1.65 -9.24
C GLY A 49 -16.89 3.01 -9.93
N PRO A 50 -15.86 3.56 -10.57
CA PRO A 50 -15.89 4.90 -11.13
C PRO A 50 -16.97 5.13 -12.19
N SER A 51 -17.38 4.08 -12.92
CA SER A 51 -18.39 4.17 -14.00
C SER A 51 -19.79 3.71 -13.54
N GLY A 52 -20.00 3.52 -12.22
CA GLY A 52 -21.30 3.11 -11.66
C GLY A 52 -21.48 1.60 -11.52
N GLU A 53 -20.53 0.80 -11.96
CA GLU A 53 -20.52 -0.66 -11.83
C GLU A 53 -20.25 -1.11 -10.39
N ARG A 54 -20.62 -2.36 -10.05
CA ARG A 54 -20.34 -2.92 -8.72
C ARG A 54 -18.89 -3.39 -8.64
N GLY A 55 -18.17 -2.94 -7.62
CA GLY A 55 -16.82 -3.37 -7.27
C GLY A 55 -16.76 -4.04 -5.90
N TYR A 56 -15.70 -4.83 -5.68
CA TYR A 56 -15.46 -5.59 -4.46
C TYR A 56 -14.08 -5.28 -3.90
N TYR A 57 -14.01 -5.00 -2.60
CA TYR A 57 -12.73 -4.85 -1.92
C TYR A 57 -12.12 -6.21 -1.68
N ILE A 58 -11.00 -6.48 -2.36
CA ILE A 58 -10.20 -7.68 -2.15
C ILE A 58 -9.07 -7.32 -1.20
N SER A 59 -8.92 -8.09 -0.12
CA SER A 59 -7.84 -7.96 0.84
C SER A 59 -6.98 -9.22 0.84
N VAL A 60 -5.66 -9.01 0.86
CA VAL A 60 -4.66 -10.05 1.07
C VAL A 60 -3.95 -9.75 2.38
N ARG A 61 -3.96 -10.71 3.30
CA ARG A 61 -3.38 -10.58 4.63
C ARG A 61 -2.47 -11.76 4.95
N THR A 62 -1.21 -11.49 5.27
CA THR A 62 -0.27 -12.50 5.78
C THR A 62 0.04 -12.22 7.25
N GLU A 63 -0.11 -13.22 8.10
CA GLU A 63 0.26 -13.13 9.52
C GLU A 63 1.75 -12.79 9.66
N LEU A 64 2.08 -11.78 10.48
CA LEU A 64 3.46 -11.35 10.71
C LEU A 64 3.85 -11.56 12.18
N PHE A 65 3.20 -10.84 13.12
CA PHE A 65 3.49 -10.94 14.55
C PHE A 65 2.26 -11.24 15.41
N LYS A 66 2.42 -12.03 16.46
CA LYS A 66 1.56 -12.00 17.64
C LYS A 66 1.99 -10.83 18.52
N VAL A 67 1.02 -10.07 18.98
CA VAL A 67 1.21 -8.83 19.70
C VAL A 67 0.55 -8.97 21.06
N ARG A 68 1.36 -9.00 22.13
CA ARG A 68 0.84 -9.04 23.50
C ARG A 68 0.33 -7.66 23.95
N SER A 69 1.08 -6.61 23.59
CA SER A 69 0.75 -5.21 23.85
C SER A 69 1.34 -4.31 22.78
N LEU A 70 0.59 -3.29 22.35
CA LEU A 70 1.12 -2.15 21.58
C LEU A 70 1.43 -1.00 22.52
N ASP A 71 2.46 -1.16 23.34
CA ASP A 71 3.01 -0.08 24.15
C ASP A 71 3.89 0.87 23.31
N GLY A 72 4.44 1.91 23.95
CA GLY A 72 5.22 2.94 23.27
C GLY A 72 6.49 2.41 22.59
N ASP A 73 7.14 1.38 23.15
CA ASP A 73 8.37 0.82 22.58
C ASP A 73 8.06 -0.09 21.38
N ALA A 74 7.04 -0.94 21.49
CA ALA A 74 6.55 -1.74 20.38
C ALA A 74 6.10 -0.86 19.21
N LEU A 75 5.34 0.21 19.49
CA LEU A 75 4.91 1.16 18.46
C LEU A 75 6.07 1.87 17.77
N LYS A 76 7.06 2.34 18.52
CA LYS A 76 8.26 2.96 17.93
C LYS A 76 9.03 1.97 17.07
N ALA A 77 9.19 0.73 17.52
CA ALA A 77 9.86 -0.31 16.73
C ALA A 77 9.12 -0.60 15.41
N ILE A 78 7.79 -0.72 15.46
CA ILE A 78 6.95 -0.91 14.26
C ILE A 78 7.07 0.31 13.33
N ASN A 79 6.97 1.53 13.85
CA ASN A 79 7.03 2.77 13.07
C ASN A 79 8.39 3.01 12.42
N LEU A 80 9.48 2.64 13.08
CA LEU A 80 10.84 2.87 12.57
C LEU A 80 11.32 1.79 11.61
N VAL A 81 10.82 0.55 11.75
CA VAL A 81 11.39 -0.59 11.02
C VAL A 81 10.37 -1.29 10.12
N VAL A 82 9.14 -1.52 10.59
CA VAL A 82 8.16 -2.32 9.83
C VAL A 82 7.38 -1.45 8.86
N MET A 83 6.85 -0.32 9.31
CA MET A 83 6.05 0.59 8.49
C MET A 83 6.84 1.28 7.35
N PRO A 84 8.12 1.68 7.53
CA PRO A 84 8.91 2.30 6.45
C PRO A 84 9.48 1.27 5.47
N PHE A 85 9.53 -0.01 5.85
CA PHE A 85 9.95 -1.11 4.97
C PHE A 85 8.92 -1.45 3.88
N ALA A 86 7.87 -0.64 3.75
CA ALA A 86 6.71 -0.92 2.93
C ALA A 86 7.06 -1.17 1.46
N SER A 87 6.66 -2.34 1.00
CA SER A 87 6.63 -2.70 -0.41
C SER A 87 5.21 -2.48 -0.97
N LEU A 88 4.50 -3.54 -1.33
CA LEU A 88 3.09 -3.51 -1.70
C LEU A 88 2.18 -3.76 -0.50
N ALA A 89 2.70 -3.87 0.73
CA ALA A 89 1.93 -4.14 1.93
C ALA A 89 2.34 -3.26 3.11
N GLY A 90 1.39 -3.02 4.01
CA GLY A 90 1.60 -2.32 5.28
C GLY A 90 1.09 -3.14 6.46
N PRO A 91 1.68 -2.99 7.66
CA PRO A 91 1.23 -3.72 8.84
C PRO A 91 -0.13 -3.20 9.31
N VAL A 92 -1.01 -4.14 9.63
CA VAL A 92 -2.36 -3.93 10.13
C VAL A 92 -2.49 -4.66 11.47
N TYR A 93 -2.89 -3.93 12.51
CA TYR A 93 -3.13 -4.52 13.82
C TYR A 93 -4.59 -4.95 13.97
N ASP A 94 -4.81 -6.23 14.27
CA ASP A 94 -6.09 -6.78 14.69
C ASP A 94 -6.10 -6.98 16.21
N PRO A 95 -6.77 -6.11 16.99
CA PRO A 95 -6.82 -6.23 18.44
C PRO A 95 -7.63 -7.43 18.92
N ARG A 96 -8.54 -7.99 18.10
CA ARG A 96 -9.35 -9.16 18.48
C ARG A 96 -8.52 -10.43 18.42
N ARG A 97 -7.67 -10.54 17.40
CA ARG A 97 -6.76 -11.68 17.22
C ARG A 97 -5.43 -11.48 17.96
N GLY A 98 -5.11 -10.25 18.34
CA GLY A 98 -3.80 -9.89 18.90
C GLY A 98 -2.69 -10.12 17.88
N THR A 99 -2.94 -9.82 16.60
CA THR A 99 -1.97 -10.02 15.52
C THR A 99 -1.68 -8.74 14.77
N LEU A 100 -0.43 -8.61 14.31
CA LEU A 100 -0.04 -7.68 13.27
C LEU A 100 0.10 -8.49 11.99
N ASP A 101 -0.68 -8.17 10.97
CA ASP A 101 -0.69 -8.84 9.68
C ASP A 101 -0.15 -7.86 8.62
N LEU A 102 0.66 -8.31 7.66
CA LEU A 102 0.92 -7.53 6.45
C LEU A 102 -0.37 -7.53 5.61
N CYS A 103 -0.77 -6.37 5.10
CA CYS A 103 -2.02 -6.21 4.38
C CYS A 103 -1.84 -5.42 3.09
N SER A 104 -2.49 -5.90 2.04
CA SER A 104 -2.72 -5.19 0.78
C SER A 104 -4.19 -5.26 0.44
N TRP A 105 -4.74 -4.24 -0.19
CA TRP A 105 -6.14 -4.26 -0.64
C TRP A 105 -6.40 -3.37 -1.85
N ALA A 106 -7.43 -3.69 -2.60
CA ALA A 106 -7.92 -2.85 -3.70
C ALA A 106 -9.42 -3.06 -3.92
N LEU A 107 -10.11 -2.00 -4.34
CA LEU A 107 -11.44 -2.14 -4.93
C LEU A 107 -11.25 -2.71 -6.35
N VAL A 108 -11.87 -3.85 -6.64
CA VAL A 108 -11.78 -4.54 -7.94
C VAL A 108 -13.15 -4.56 -8.60
N TYR A 109 -13.19 -4.06 -9.83
CA TYR A 109 -14.36 -4.07 -10.71
C TYR A 109 -13.95 -4.60 -12.09
N GLU A 110 -14.93 -4.85 -12.95
CA GLU A 110 -14.75 -5.62 -14.19
C GLU A 110 -13.58 -5.12 -15.05
N GLU A 111 -13.54 -3.82 -15.33
CA GLU A 111 -12.54 -3.18 -16.21
C GLU A 111 -11.10 -3.32 -15.70
N ILE A 112 -10.87 -3.20 -14.39
CA ILE A 112 -9.51 -3.24 -13.83
C ILE A 112 -9.08 -4.63 -13.35
N SER A 113 -10.02 -5.57 -13.23
CA SER A 113 -9.75 -6.91 -12.72
C SER A 113 -8.57 -7.62 -13.41
N PRO A 114 -8.35 -7.52 -14.75
CA PRO A 114 -7.27 -8.27 -15.39
C PRO A 114 -5.87 -7.90 -14.88
N TRP A 115 -5.60 -6.61 -14.68
CA TRP A 115 -4.29 -6.13 -14.23
C TRP A 115 -4.21 -6.03 -12.70
N MET A 116 -5.32 -5.76 -12.02
CA MET A 116 -5.36 -5.71 -10.56
C MET A 116 -5.16 -7.09 -9.92
N ASN A 117 -5.67 -8.15 -10.55
CA ASN A 117 -5.45 -9.53 -10.10
C ASN A 117 -3.94 -9.88 -10.07
N ILE A 118 -3.17 -9.40 -11.06
CA ILE A 118 -1.72 -9.58 -11.12
C ILE A 118 -1.04 -8.82 -9.97
N LEU A 119 -1.43 -7.56 -9.74
CA LEU A 119 -0.88 -6.77 -8.63
C LEU A 119 -1.13 -7.40 -7.26
N LEU A 120 -2.37 -7.80 -6.98
CA LEU A 120 -2.75 -8.46 -5.73
C LEU A 120 -1.98 -9.78 -5.52
N SER A 121 -1.67 -10.50 -6.60
CA SER A 121 -0.86 -11.72 -6.54
C SER A 121 0.59 -11.50 -6.19
N ILE A 122 1.21 -10.50 -6.84
CA ILE A 122 2.59 -10.15 -6.54
C ILE A 122 2.69 -9.61 -5.11
N ALA A 123 1.74 -8.78 -4.69
CA ALA A 123 1.65 -8.31 -3.31
C ALA A 123 1.53 -9.49 -2.33
N ALA A 124 0.66 -10.46 -2.60
CA ALA A 124 0.51 -11.65 -1.77
C ALA A 124 1.82 -12.46 -1.63
N ALA A 125 2.54 -12.67 -2.73
CA ALA A 125 3.80 -13.39 -2.70
C ALA A 125 4.90 -12.63 -1.94
N MET A 126 4.97 -11.30 -2.13
CA MET A 126 5.90 -10.45 -1.40
C MET A 126 5.61 -10.45 0.10
N GLN A 127 4.34 -10.41 0.51
CA GLN A 127 3.95 -10.50 1.91
C GLN A 127 4.44 -11.80 2.58
N ILE A 128 4.37 -12.95 1.89
CA ILE A 128 4.89 -14.23 2.42
C ILE A 128 6.40 -14.13 2.67
N HIS A 129 7.14 -13.59 1.71
CA HIS A 129 8.59 -13.44 1.82
C HIS A 129 8.99 -12.44 2.92
N GLU A 130 8.26 -11.34 3.05
CA GLU A 130 8.52 -10.30 4.07
C GLU A 130 8.21 -10.78 5.48
N ALA A 131 7.10 -11.49 5.66
CA ALA A 131 6.73 -12.07 6.95
C ALA A 131 7.82 -13.00 7.49
N GLN A 132 8.45 -13.79 6.61
CA GLN A 132 9.56 -14.67 6.97
C GLN A 132 10.83 -13.88 7.33
N ARG A 133 11.17 -12.82 6.59
CA ARG A 133 12.40 -12.05 6.83
C ARG A 133 12.36 -11.13 8.04
N LEU A 134 11.18 -10.61 8.38
CA LEU A 134 10.99 -9.69 9.50
C LEU A 134 10.83 -10.42 10.84
N GLY A 135 10.38 -11.68 10.82
CA GLY A 135 9.91 -12.44 11.97
C GLY A 135 10.81 -12.44 13.22
N ASP A 136 12.09 -12.78 13.08
CA ASP A 136 12.92 -13.10 14.26
C ASP A 136 13.54 -11.87 14.95
N LYS A 137 13.29 -10.66 14.42
CA LYS A 137 14.04 -9.45 14.83
C LYS A 137 13.39 -8.65 15.97
N PHE A 138 12.17 -9.00 16.38
CA PHE A 138 11.34 -8.13 17.22
C PHE A 138 10.89 -8.70 18.57
N GLY A 139 11.32 -9.91 18.95
CA GLY A 139 10.90 -10.55 20.21
C GLY A 139 11.14 -9.69 21.46
N LYS A 140 12.22 -8.89 21.48
CA LYS A 140 12.53 -7.96 22.59
C LYS A 140 11.50 -6.84 22.78
N PHE A 141 10.65 -6.59 21.78
CA PHE A 141 9.58 -5.59 21.82
C PHE A 141 8.20 -6.23 22.05
N GLY A 142 8.14 -7.51 22.48
CA GLY A 142 6.87 -8.21 22.69
C GLY A 142 6.15 -8.61 21.40
N LEU A 143 6.87 -8.60 20.26
CA LEU A 143 6.39 -9.00 18.94
C LEU A 143 6.98 -10.37 18.61
N GLU A 144 6.16 -11.40 18.75
CA GLU A 144 6.55 -12.79 18.47
C GLU A 144 6.07 -13.21 17.08
N ASN A 145 6.72 -14.18 16.44
CA ASN A 145 6.25 -14.70 15.17
C ASN A 145 4.81 -15.22 15.25
N ALA A 146 3.96 -14.78 14.33
CA ALA A 146 2.59 -15.29 14.20
C ALA A 146 2.53 -16.66 13.52
N VAL A 147 3.24 -17.65 14.06
CA VAL A 147 3.17 -19.04 13.61
C VAL A 147 1.74 -19.54 13.84
N SER A 148 1.13 -20.07 12.77
CA SER A 148 -0.18 -20.71 12.82
C SER A 148 -0.18 -21.97 11.97
N GLY A 149 -0.68 -23.07 12.52
CA GLY A 149 -0.82 -24.33 11.79
C GLY A 149 -2.13 -24.43 11.03
N HIS A 150 -2.14 -25.20 9.94
CA HIS A 150 -3.35 -25.68 9.29
C HIS A 150 -4.20 -26.48 10.30
N PRO A 151 -5.54 -26.35 10.31
CA PRO A 151 -6.40 -27.03 11.28
C PRO A 151 -6.23 -28.56 11.33
N GLU A 152 -5.97 -29.17 10.17
CA GLU A 152 -5.84 -30.63 10.05
C GLU A 152 -4.38 -31.09 9.93
N ASN A 153 -3.50 -30.27 9.33
CA ASN A 153 -2.14 -30.68 8.95
C ASN A 153 -1.06 -30.08 9.86
N GLY A 154 -1.44 -29.28 10.85
CA GLY A 154 -0.51 -28.67 11.79
C GLY A 154 0.38 -27.62 11.12
N ILE A 155 1.59 -27.45 11.64
CA ILE A 155 2.54 -26.46 11.12
C ILE A 155 3.21 -27.02 9.86
N ARG A 156 3.17 -26.27 8.76
CA ARG A 156 3.87 -26.65 7.53
C ARG A 156 5.37 -26.50 7.71
N GLU A 157 6.12 -27.54 7.38
CA GLU A 157 7.58 -27.47 7.29
C GLU A 157 8.00 -26.97 5.90
N GLY A 158 8.84 -25.94 5.88
CA GLY A 158 9.36 -25.37 4.63
C GLY A 158 8.36 -24.51 3.86
N TRP A 159 8.67 -24.29 2.59
CA TRP A 159 7.95 -23.36 1.73
C TRP A 159 7.11 -24.10 0.70
N ASP A 160 5.98 -23.50 0.33
CA ASP A 160 5.31 -23.82 -0.92
C ASP A 160 6.20 -23.45 -2.12
N LYS A 161 6.18 -24.30 -3.15
CA LYS A 161 7.02 -24.13 -4.36
C LYS A 161 6.80 -22.77 -5.03
N ILE A 162 5.57 -22.27 -5.09
CA ILE A 162 5.29 -20.97 -5.73
C ILE A 162 5.80 -19.83 -4.86
N SER A 163 5.70 -19.98 -3.54
CA SER A 163 6.17 -18.99 -2.57
C SER A 163 7.70 -18.85 -2.55
N ASP A 164 8.42 -19.91 -2.89
CA ASP A 164 9.89 -19.90 -3.01
C ASP A 164 10.37 -19.26 -4.33
N LEU A 165 9.70 -19.55 -5.46
CA LEU A 165 10.14 -19.10 -6.79
C LEU A 165 9.91 -17.61 -7.06
N LEU A 166 8.77 -17.06 -6.60
CA LEU A 166 8.34 -15.73 -7.02
C LEU A 166 9.21 -14.59 -6.45
N PRO A 167 9.64 -14.61 -5.16
CA PRO A 167 10.60 -13.63 -4.65
C PRO A 167 11.94 -13.66 -5.38
N ALA A 168 12.43 -14.84 -5.76
CA ALA A 168 13.65 -14.99 -6.54
C ALA A 168 13.51 -14.36 -7.94
N PHE A 169 12.38 -14.60 -8.61
CA PHE A 169 12.07 -13.98 -9.90
C PHE A 169 11.99 -12.45 -9.81
N ILE A 170 11.27 -11.91 -8.82
CA ILE A 170 11.15 -10.46 -8.58
C ILE A 170 12.53 -9.85 -8.34
N SER A 171 13.35 -10.48 -7.49
CA SER A 171 14.69 -10.01 -7.17
C SER A 171 15.63 -10.04 -8.38
N ALA A 172 15.50 -11.04 -9.26
CA ALA A 172 16.26 -11.11 -10.51
C ALA A 172 15.90 -9.95 -11.45
N GLN A 173 14.61 -9.66 -11.64
CA GLN A 173 14.16 -8.52 -12.44
C GLN A 173 14.59 -7.17 -11.85
N GLY A 174 14.73 -7.09 -10.53
CA GLY A 174 15.23 -5.90 -9.84
C GLY A 174 16.71 -5.59 -10.07
N ARG A 175 17.51 -6.53 -10.57
CA ARG A 175 18.93 -6.27 -10.89
C ARG A 175 19.11 -5.59 -12.23
N GLU A 176 18.10 -5.67 -13.09
CA GLU A 176 18.07 -4.96 -14.36
C GLU A 176 17.78 -3.46 -14.14
N PRO A 177 18.13 -2.59 -15.10
CA PRO A 177 17.73 -1.17 -15.07
C PRO A 177 16.22 -1.00 -14.85
N SER A 178 15.81 0.14 -14.31
CA SER A 178 14.37 0.42 -14.14
C SER A 178 13.65 0.36 -15.48
N ARG A 179 12.48 -0.29 -15.49
CA ARG A 179 11.66 -0.41 -16.69
C ARG A 179 10.80 0.84 -16.96
N TRP A 180 10.59 1.67 -15.94
CA TRP A 180 9.90 2.95 -16.10
C TRP A 180 10.87 4.01 -16.60
N THR A 181 10.50 4.64 -17.71
CA THR A 181 11.38 5.54 -18.45
C THR A 181 11.03 7.01 -18.20
N ALA A 182 12.02 7.91 -18.25
CA ALA A 182 11.81 9.35 -18.09
C ALA A 182 10.66 9.94 -18.95
N PRO A 183 10.47 9.53 -20.24
CA PRO A 183 9.32 9.97 -21.02
C PRO A 183 7.96 9.60 -20.43
N GLU A 184 7.83 8.47 -19.72
CA GLU A 184 6.57 8.10 -19.06
C GLU A 184 6.24 9.01 -17.89
N PHE A 185 7.25 9.42 -17.12
CA PHE A 185 7.08 10.39 -16.03
C PHE A 185 6.66 11.76 -16.58
N GLN A 186 7.32 12.22 -17.64
CA GLN A 186 6.95 13.47 -18.30
C GLN A 186 5.52 13.40 -18.85
N HIS A 187 5.16 12.31 -19.53
CA HIS A 187 3.82 12.12 -20.06
C HIS A 187 2.74 12.15 -18.97
N ALA A 188 2.98 11.50 -17.83
CA ALA A 188 2.03 11.50 -16.71
C ALA A 188 1.90 12.89 -16.06
N ALA A 189 3.00 13.63 -15.91
CA ALA A 189 2.97 15.00 -15.40
C ALA A 189 2.24 15.96 -16.36
N ASP A 190 2.50 15.87 -17.67
CA ASP A 190 1.84 16.71 -18.67
C ASP A 190 0.33 16.43 -18.74
N LEU A 191 -0.05 15.15 -18.68
CA LEU A 191 -1.46 14.74 -18.79
C LEU A 191 -2.27 15.10 -17.55
N LEU A 192 -1.76 14.81 -16.35
CA LEU A 192 -2.50 14.97 -15.10
C LEU A 192 -2.22 16.28 -14.36
N GLY A 193 -1.11 16.97 -14.66
CA GLY A 193 -0.66 18.15 -13.93
C GLY A 193 -1.66 19.31 -13.87
N ASN A 194 -2.60 19.35 -14.82
CA ASN A 194 -3.66 20.36 -14.90
C ASN A 194 -5.07 19.79 -14.67
N MET A 195 -5.19 18.53 -14.23
CA MET A 195 -6.48 17.90 -13.97
C MET A 195 -6.72 17.75 -12.46
N PRO A 196 -7.85 18.24 -11.93
CA PRO A 196 -8.23 17.96 -10.55
C PRO A 196 -8.20 16.43 -10.27
N PRO A 197 -7.70 15.99 -9.10
CA PRO A 197 -7.36 16.79 -7.93
C PRO A 197 -5.93 17.34 -7.89
N VAL A 198 -5.14 17.19 -8.94
CA VAL A 198 -3.74 17.66 -8.97
C VAL A 198 -3.72 19.18 -8.95
N LEU A 199 -2.95 19.76 -8.01
CA LEU A 199 -2.69 21.21 -7.97
C LEU A 199 -1.54 21.57 -8.91
N LEU A 200 -0.49 20.76 -8.91
CA LEU A 200 0.69 20.89 -9.74
C LEU A 200 1.36 19.52 -9.88
N ALA A 201 1.85 19.18 -11.06
CA ALA A 201 2.77 18.06 -11.23
C ALA A 201 3.95 18.48 -12.10
N THR A 202 5.14 18.04 -11.72
CA THR A 202 6.39 18.27 -12.48
C THR A 202 7.17 16.96 -12.58
N ALA A 203 7.79 16.73 -13.72
CA ALA A 203 8.67 15.60 -13.96
C ALA A 203 10.11 16.09 -14.17
N GLY A 204 11.07 15.23 -13.82
CA GLY A 204 12.50 15.45 -14.05
C GLY A 204 13.22 14.11 -14.03
N GLY A 205 13.82 13.72 -15.16
CA GLY A 205 14.41 12.39 -15.31
C GLY A 205 13.37 11.28 -15.09
N PRO A 206 13.76 10.13 -14.51
CA PRO A 206 12.84 9.05 -14.14
C PRO A 206 12.17 9.31 -12.77
N GLY A 207 11.62 10.52 -12.60
CA GLY A 207 10.94 10.94 -11.38
C GLY A 207 9.88 12.02 -11.64
N LEU A 208 8.84 12.05 -10.81
CA LEU A 208 7.84 13.12 -10.80
C LEU A 208 7.40 13.47 -9.38
N SER A 209 7.04 14.73 -9.18
CA SER A 209 6.40 15.24 -7.97
C SER A 209 5.03 15.80 -8.32
N ALA A 210 4.02 15.53 -7.48
CA ALA A 210 2.67 16.05 -7.63
C ALA A 210 2.14 16.55 -6.29
N GLU A 211 1.47 17.70 -6.30
CA GLU A 211 0.83 18.29 -5.13
C GLU A 211 -0.69 18.09 -5.18
N PHE A 212 -1.27 17.76 -4.03
CA PHE A 212 -2.71 17.57 -3.86
C PHE A 212 -3.25 18.42 -2.70
N PRO A 213 -4.53 18.82 -2.70
CA PRO A 213 -5.12 19.60 -1.61
C PRO A 213 -4.98 18.92 -0.26
N PHE A 214 -4.59 19.67 0.79
CA PHE A 214 -4.52 19.15 2.16
C PHE A 214 -4.74 20.26 3.21
N GLY A 215 -5.94 20.37 3.76
CA GLY A 215 -6.28 21.47 4.66
C GLY A 215 -6.07 22.82 3.99
N THR A 216 -5.33 23.69 4.65
CA THR A 216 -4.86 24.98 4.13
C THR A 216 -3.52 24.89 3.37
N PHE A 217 -2.95 23.69 3.26
CA PHE A 217 -1.68 23.39 2.59
C PHE A 217 -1.91 22.42 1.42
N SER A 218 -0.81 21.88 0.89
CA SER A 218 -0.80 20.75 -0.02
C SER A 218 -0.13 19.54 0.64
N SER A 219 -0.49 18.36 0.18
CA SER A 219 0.28 17.13 0.39
C SER A 219 1.16 16.90 -0.84
N LEU A 220 2.34 16.31 -0.64
CA LEU A 220 3.31 16.09 -1.70
C LEU A 220 3.42 14.60 -2.00
N CYS A 221 3.16 14.21 -3.24
CA CYS A 221 3.44 12.88 -3.75
C CYS A 221 4.73 12.92 -4.59
N ARG A 222 5.60 11.95 -4.41
CA ARG A 222 6.79 11.71 -5.23
C ARG A 222 6.74 10.29 -5.76
N ILE A 223 7.02 10.14 -7.04
CA ILE A 223 7.20 8.85 -7.71
C ILE A 223 8.60 8.87 -8.31
N SER A 224 9.45 7.90 -7.98
CA SER A 224 10.84 7.83 -8.39
C SER A 224 11.20 6.43 -8.84
N ALA A 225 11.93 6.31 -9.94
CA ALA A 225 12.52 5.07 -10.41
C ALA A 225 14.05 4.99 -10.14
N GLU A 226 14.60 5.94 -9.37
CA GLU A 226 16.03 6.01 -9.06
C GLU A 226 16.40 5.29 -7.76
N GLU A 227 15.44 5.16 -6.83
CA GLU A 227 15.66 4.49 -5.56
C GLU A 227 15.44 2.98 -5.65
N SER A 228 16.51 2.20 -5.47
CA SER A 228 16.42 0.74 -5.40
C SER A 228 15.88 0.29 -4.03
N HIS A 229 14.95 -0.66 -4.03
CA HIS A 229 14.50 -1.32 -2.81
C HIS A 229 15.55 -2.31 -2.29
N PRO A 230 15.86 -2.33 -0.97
CA PRO A 230 16.92 -3.19 -0.42
C PRO A 230 16.79 -4.68 -0.75
N PHE A 231 15.56 -5.19 -0.89
CA PHE A 231 15.31 -6.61 -1.18
C PHE A 231 14.90 -6.90 -2.62
N TYR A 232 14.38 -5.91 -3.34
CA TYR A 232 13.75 -6.13 -4.63
C TYR A 232 14.42 -5.38 -5.78
N GLY A 233 15.51 -4.65 -5.50
CA GLY A 233 16.29 -3.94 -6.51
C GLY A 233 15.52 -2.77 -7.12
N ASN A 234 15.72 -2.55 -8.41
CA ASN A 234 15.11 -1.45 -9.15
C ASN A 234 13.62 -1.65 -9.37
N GLY A 235 12.89 -0.53 -9.32
CA GLY A 235 11.45 -0.48 -9.51
C GLY A 235 10.97 0.96 -9.40
N LEU A 236 9.75 1.13 -8.88
CA LEU A 236 9.10 2.42 -8.70
C LEU A 236 8.79 2.64 -7.22
N LEU A 237 9.45 3.60 -6.57
CA LEU A 237 9.10 4.06 -5.24
C LEU A 237 8.05 5.17 -5.33
N ILE A 238 7.01 5.06 -4.50
CA ILE A 238 5.98 6.10 -4.34
C ILE A 238 5.98 6.52 -2.87
N THR A 239 6.13 7.82 -2.62
CA THR A 239 5.98 8.41 -1.30
C THR A 239 4.96 9.55 -1.33
N HIS A 240 4.07 9.62 -0.34
CA HIS A 240 3.09 10.69 -0.22
C HIS A 240 3.11 11.26 1.19
N PHE A 241 3.51 12.52 1.31
CA PHE A 241 3.73 13.24 2.56
C PHE A 241 2.50 14.08 2.91
N PHE A 242 1.96 13.85 4.10
CA PHE A 242 0.80 14.55 4.66
C PHE A 242 1.23 15.32 5.91
N PRO A 243 1.26 16.66 5.88
CA PRO A 243 1.67 17.46 7.03
C PRO A 243 0.64 17.37 8.15
N VAL A 244 1.02 16.78 9.28
CA VAL A 244 0.17 16.68 10.46
C VAL A 244 0.75 17.55 11.57
N SER A 245 -0.05 18.46 12.11
CA SER A 245 0.40 19.37 13.18
C SER A 245 0.58 18.60 14.48
N GLY A 246 1.78 18.05 14.71
CA GLY A 246 2.14 17.40 15.97
C GLY A 246 2.70 18.42 16.95
N LYS A 247 2.07 18.57 18.12
CA LYS A 247 2.76 19.21 19.25
C LYS A 247 3.86 18.27 19.77
N LYS A 248 4.92 18.83 20.34
CA LYS A 248 5.95 18.04 21.03
C LYS A 248 5.28 17.14 22.08
N GLY A 249 5.54 15.83 22.01
CA GLY A 249 4.92 14.82 22.89
C GLY A 249 3.71 14.09 22.32
N GLU A 250 3.22 14.44 21.12
CA GLU A 250 2.10 13.74 20.46
C GLU A 250 2.56 12.63 19.48
N GLU A 251 3.84 12.27 19.48
CA GLU A 251 4.41 11.29 18.54
C GLU A 251 3.68 9.94 18.59
N GLU A 252 3.45 9.37 19.78
CA GLU A 252 2.78 8.07 19.90
C GLU A 252 1.35 8.09 19.31
N LYS A 253 0.63 9.21 19.49
CA LYS A 253 -0.71 9.40 18.90
C LYS A 253 -0.64 9.33 17.38
N TRP A 254 0.34 9.98 16.76
CA TRP A 254 0.50 9.99 15.31
C TRP A 254 1.03 8.67 14.75
N ILE A 255 1.89 7.96 15.50
CA ILE A 255 2.29 6.58 15.15
C ILE A 255 1.07 5.65 15.15
N ARG A 256 0.24 5.69 16.20
CA ARG A 256 -1.02 4.91 16.24
C ARG A 256 -1.95 5.29 15.09
N LYS A 257 -2.04 6.58 14.76
CA LYS A 257 -2.83 7.04 13.62
C LYS A 257 -2.31 6.47 12.31
N ALA A 258 -1.01 6.58 12.03
CA ALA A 258 -0.39 6.01 10.84
C ALA A 258 -0.65 4.49 10.75
N LEU A 259 -0.50 3.75 11.85
CA LEU A 259 -0.76 2.31 11.87
C LEU A 259 -2.23 1.99 11.54
N SER A 260 -3.16 2.79 12.05
CA SER A 260 -4.59 2.61 11.76
C SER A 260 -4.96 2.87 10.29
N LEU A 261 -4.22 3.75 9.59
CA LEU A 261 -4.48 4.07 8.18
C LEU A 261 -4.12 2.94 7.21
N ASN A 262 -3.35 1.93 7.67
CA ASN A 262 -3.06 0.73 6.86
C ASN A 262 -4.27 -0.20 6.72
N MET A 263 -5.32 -0.02 7.54
CA MET A 263 -6.56 -0.77 7.41
C MET A 263 -7.26 -0.49 6.07
N PRO A 264 -7.96 -1.48 5.48
CA PRO A 264 -8.83 -1.24 4.33
C PRO A 264 -9.81 -0.09 4.56
N LEU A 265 -9.73 0.94 3.72
CA LEU A 265 -10.66 2.06 3.74
C LEU A 265 -11.82 1.74 2.79
N LEU A 266 -12.88 1.18 3.36
CA LEU A 266 -14.08 0.76 2.63
C LEU A 266 -15.04 1.93 2.49
N GLY A 267 -15.47 2.23 1.26
CA GLY A 267 -16.48 3.26 1.02
C GLY A 267 -16.72 3.53 -0.45
N SER A 268 -17.72 4.37 -0.73
CA SER A 268 -18.01 4.82 -2.09
C SER A 268 -17.02 5.87 -2.61
N ASP A 269 -16.30 6.53 -1.71
CA ASP A 269 -15.27 7.50 -2.07
C ASP A 269 -13.95 6.81 -2.41
N PRO A 270 -13.35 7.08 -3.58
CA PRO A 270 -12.05 6.52 -3.93
C PRO A 270 -10.96 6.92 -2.92
N ALA A 271 -10.29 5.91 -2.37
CA ALA A 271 -9.18 6.09 -1.41
C ALA A 271 -7.80 5.75 -2.01
N GLY A 272 -7.77 5.45 -3.32
CA GLY A 272 -6.61 4.83 -3.97
C GLY A 272 -6.47 3.36 -3.60
N TYR A 273 -5.37 2.75 -4.03
CA TYR A 273 -5.06 1.36 -3.73
C TYR A 273 -4.40 1.23 -2.36
N GLY A 274 -4.73 0.17 -1.63
CA GLY A 274 -4.11 -0.18 -0.36
C GLY A 274 -2.79 -0.93 -0.52
N PHE A 275 -1.94 -0.50 -1.45
CA PHE A 275 -0.59 -1.04 -1.60
C PHE A 275 0.41 -0.09 -0.93
N GLY A 276 1.17 -0.62 0.03
CA GLY A 276 2.14 0.15 0.82
C GLY A 276 1.73 0.31 2.28
N SER A 277 2.43 1.21 2.99
CA SER A 277 2.18 1.52 4.40
C SER A 277 2.22 3.01 4.65
N TYR A 278 1.45 3.46 5.62
CA TYR A 278 1.66 4.73 6.29
C TYR A 278 2.71 4.57 7.40
N THR A 279 3.49 5.63 7.66
CA THR A 279 4.41 5.80 8.80
C THR A 279 4.33 7.24 9.30
N TYR A 280 4.75 7.49 10.53
CA TYR A 280 4.90 8.84 11.06
C TYR A 280 6.38 9.21 11.19
N SER A 281 6.78 10.35 10.64
CA SER A 281 8.12 10.92 10.80
C SER A 281 8.04 12.44 10.77
N ASP A 282 8.70 13.11 11.71
CA ASP A 282 8.96 14.57 11.67
C ASP A 282 7.74 15.45 11.37
N GLY A 283 6.60 15.18 12.02
CA GLY A 283 5.37 15.95 11.82
C GLY A 283 4.65 15.62 10.50
N MET A 284 5.00 14.51 9.86
CA MET A 284 4.38 14.03 8.63
C MET A 284 3.85 12.62 8.85
N ILE A 285 2.64 12.36 8.35
CA ILE A 285 2.28 11.00 7.97
C ILE A 285 2.77 10.79 6.55
N VAL A 286 3.52 9.72 6.31
CA VAL A 286 4.07 9.38 5.01
C VAL A 286 3.52 8.04 4.58
N HIS A 287 2.83 8.01 3.45
CA HIS A 287 2.55 6.76 2.75
C HIS A 287 3.75 6.38 1.89
N ALA A 288 4.23 5.15 1.97
CA ALA A 288 5.30 4.61 1.12
C ALA A 288 4.84 3.30 0.47
N ALA A 289 5.14 3.13 -0.82
CA ALA A 289 4.90 1.90 -1.55
C ALA A 289 5.98 1.67 -2.60
N PHE A 290 6.37 0.42 -2.82
CA PHE A 290 7.35 0.04 -3.84
C PHE A 290 6.78 -0.97 -4.81
N TYR A 291 6.86 -0.65 -6.11
CA TYR A 291 6.43 -1.53 -7.21
C TYR A 291 7.67 -2.07 -7.93
N PRO A 292 8.01 -3.36 -7.78
CA PRO A 292 9.18 -3.94 -8.45
C PRO A 292 9.07 -3.90 -9.98
N ASN A 293 10.21 -3.92 -10.67
CA ASN A 293 10.30 -4.06 -12.13
C ASN A 293 9.41 -5.17 -12.73
N ALA A 294 9.19 -6.26 -11.99
CA ALA A 294 8.31 -7.36 -12.41
C ALA A 294 6.84 -6.94 -12.64
N LEU A 295 6.42 -5.80 -12.08
CA LEU A 295 5.07 -5.25 -12.26
C LEU A 295 4.96 -4.20 -13.37
N TYR A 296 6.07 -3.87 -14.03
CA TYR A 296 6.03 -2.88 -15.10
C TYR A 296 5.02 -3.27 -16.19
N SER A 297 4.15 -2.33 -16.52
CA SER A 297 3.24 -2.39 -17.65
C SER A 297 3.02 -0.96 -18.16
N PRO A 298 2.98 -0.74 -19.48
CA PRO A 298 2.68 0.57 -20.05
C PRO A 298 1.37 1.15 -19.47
N GLY A 299 1.42 2.40 -19.03
CA GLY A 299 0.27 3.10 -18.43
C GLY A 299 0.04 2.83 -16.94
N LEU A 300 0.74 1.87 -16.32
CA LEU A 300 0.62 1.63 -14.88
C LEU A 300 1.01 2.87 -14.06
N LEU A 301 2.07 3.58 -14.44
CA LEU A 301 2.52 4.80 -13.74
C LEU A 301 1.42 5.86 -13.67
N LEU A 302 0.68 6.05 -14.76
CA LEU A 302 -0.46 6.96 -14.82
C LEU A 302 -1.58 6.55 -13.85
N ASN A 303 -1.93 5.26 -13.84
CA ASN A 303 -2.93 4.71 -12.92
C ASN A 303 -2.51 4.84 -11.45
N LEU A 304 -1.21 4.72 -11.17
CA LEU A 304 -0.67 4.92 -9.82
C LEU A 304 -0.73 6.39 -9.41
N LEU A 305 -0.47 7.33 -10.31
CA LEU A 305 -0.63 8.76 -10.02
C LEU A 305 -2.10 9.14 -9.75
N LEU A 306 -3.05 8.60 -10.53
CA LEU A 306 -4.49 8.76 -10.25
C LEU A 306 -4.87 8.19 -8.86
N SER A 307 -4.33 7.02 -8.52
CA SER A 307 -4.49 6.40 -7.20
C SER A 307 -3.93 7.27 -6.07
N CYS A 308 -2.79 7.95 -6.30
CA CYS A 308 -2.24 8.92 -5.35
C CYS A 308 -3.14 10.15 -5.19
N GLY A 309 -3.80 10.61 -6.27
CA GLY A 309 -4.80 11.68 -6.19
C GLY A 309 -6.01 11.29 -5.34
N ALA A 310 -6.56 10.09 -5.55
CA ALA A 310 -7.62 9.55 -4.71
C ALA A 310 -7.19 9.45 -3.23
N ARG A 311 -5.99 8.94 -2.96
CA ARG A 311 -5.42 8.89 -1.60
C ARG A 311 -5.27 10.28 -1.00
N GLY A 312 -4.78 11.24 -1.77
CA GLY A 312 -4.63 12.64 -1.36
C GLY A 312 -5.96 13.23 -0.88
N MET A 313 -7.03 13.01 -1.66
CA MET A 313 -8.38 13.45 -1.31
C MET A 313 -8.93 12.73 -0.07
N ALA A 314 -8.70 11.43 0.07
CA ALA A 314 -9.11 10.68 1.26
C ALA A 314 -8.38 11.17 2.52
N MET A 315 -7.06 11.37 2.44
CA MET A 315 -6.25 11.85 3.57
C MET A 315 -6.53 13.31 3.91
N ASN A 316 -6.88 14.15 2.94
CA ASN A 316 -7.36 15.50 3.20
C ASN A 316 -8.61 15.49 4.10
N ARG A 317 -9.54 14.56 3.88
CA ARG A 317 -10.73 14.40 4.74
C ARG A 317 -10.35 13.80 6.10
N GLU A 318 -9.55 12.75 6.08
CA GLU A 318 -9.25 11.93 7.26
C GLU A 318 -8.29 12.62 8.26
N LEU A 319 -7.32 13.39 7.75
CA LEU A 319 -6.25 13.99 8.56
C LEU A 319 -6.40 15.50 8.72
N ALA A 320 -6.84 16.22 7.68
CA ALA A 320 -7.03 17.67 7.77
C ALA A 320 -8.45 18.06 8.22
N GLY A 321 -9.39 17.11 8.30
CA GLY A 321 -10.74 17.34 8.82
C GLY A 321 -11.63 18.21 7.91
N VAL A 322 -11.22 18.46 6.67
CA VAL A 322 -11.99 19.28 5.71
C VAL A 322 -13.17 18.46 5.18
N LYS A 323 -14.40 18.89 5.52
CA LYS A 323 -15.66 18.31 5.05
C LYS A 323 -16.45 19.34 4.22
N GLY A 324 -16.11 19.48 2.93
CA GLY A 324 -16.83 20.35 1.99
C GLY A 324 -16.80 21.86 2.35
N GLY A 325 -17.18 22.71 1.40
CA GLY A 325 -17.40 24.16 1.61
C GLY A 325 -16.41 25.11 0.92
N GLU A 326 -15.13 24.75 0.79
CA GLU A 326 -14.14 25.53 0.05
C GLU A 326 -13.67 24.78 -1.19
N ASN A 327 -13.37 25.48 -2.29
CA ASN A 327 -12.76 24.86 -3.48
C ASN A 327 -11.37 24.32 -3.08
N PRO A 328 -11.17 23.00 -3.00
CA PRO A 328 -9.89 22.45 -2.57
C PRO A 328 -8.82 22.58 -3.66
N PHE A 329 -9.22 22.82 -4.92
CA PHE A 329 -8.35 22.82 -6.10
C PHE A 329 -7.76 24.20 -6.45
N LEU A 330 -7.56 25.07 -5.46
CA LEU A 330 -6.95 26.37 -5.67
C LEU A 330 -5.42 26.24 -5.79
N LEU A 331 -4.85 26.72 -6.90
CA LEU A 331 -3.40 26.76 -7.14
C LEU A 331 -2.62 27.46 -6.02
N SER A 332 -3.21 28.46 -5.36
CA SER A 332 -2.64 29.14 -4.17
C SER A 332 -2.44 28.21 -2.97
N ARG A 333 -3.04 27.01 -2.97
CA ARG A 333 -2.75 25.95 -1.98
C ARG A 333 -1.50 25.15 -2.31
N SER A 334 -0.89 25.32 -3.49
CA SER A 334 0.41 24.69 -3.78
C SER A 334 1.55 25.38 -3.02
N ALA A 335 2.61 24.64 -2.71
CA ALA A 335 3.79 25.18 -2.05
C ALA A 335 4.57 26.13 -2.97
N VAL A 336 4.61 25.83 -4.27
CA VAL A 336 5.27 26.65 -5.29
C VAL A 336 4.62 28.02 -5.42
N GLU A 337 3.30 28.10 -5.55
CA GLU A 337 2.61 29.40 -5.74
C GLU A 337 2.79 30.30 -4.50
N ARG A 338 2.70 29.72 -3.29
CA ARG A 338 2.97 30.48 -2.06
C ARG A 338 4.40 31.00 -1.98
N LEU A 339 5.38 30.22 -2.44
CA LEU A 339 6.77 30.66 -2.51
C LEU A 339 6.91 31.83 -3.50
N MET A 340 6.28 31.74 -4.66
CA MET A 340 6.29 32.82 -5.66
C MET A 340 5.63 34.10 -5.14
N GLU A 341 4.50 34.00 -4.42
CA GLU A 341 3.87 35.16 -3.75
C GLU A 341 4.79 35.80 -2.69
N LEU A 342 5.51 35.00 -1.91
CA LEU A 342 6.47 35.49 -0.92
C LEU A 342 7.65 36.21 -1.59
N LEU A 343 8.15 35.68 -2.70
CA LEU A 343 9.25 36.26 -3.46
C LEU A 343 8.85 37.51 -4.25
N GLY A 344 7.58 37.62 -4.67
CA GLY A 344 7.02 38.78 -5.38
C GLY A 344 6.59 39.95 -4.48
N LYS A 345 6.70 39.81 -3.15
CA LYS A 345 6.40 40.85 -2.16
C LYS A 345 7.63 41.62 -1.65
N ASN A 346 8.76 41.57 -2.37
CA ASN A 346 9.94 42.40 -2.10
C ASN A 346 10.11 43.52 -3.12
#